data_AF-A0A551YMG4-F1
#
_entry.id   AF-A0A551YMG4-F1
#
_cell.length_a   1.000
_cell.length_b   1.000
_cell.length_c   1.000
_cell.angle_alpha   90.00
_cell.angle_beta   90.00
_cell.angle_gamma   90.00
#
_symmetry.space_group_name_H-M   'P 1'
#
loop_
_entity.id
_entity.type
_entity.pdbx_description
1 polymer ?
#
loop_
_entity_poly.entity_id
_entity_poly.type
_entity_poly.pdbx_seq_one_letter_code
_entity_poly.pdbx_strand_id
1 'polypeptide(L)'
;MVTVPLELNTSEIRAERRVTFYHLNWLSYQQILQALGENNRAHLFYDRGTLEITMPLEEHEFYRELIGLFIRILVVELGLKIKSMGSTTLAREDLERGAEPDNAYYIQNQAKVLG
;
A
#
# COMPACT_ATOMS: atom_id res chain seq x y z
N MET A 1 -6.97 -38.90 34.09
CA MET A 1 -6.22 -37.92 33.28
C MET A 1 -7.21 -37.35 32.27
N VAL A 2 -7.74 -36.14 32.50
CA VAL A 2 -8.75 -35.53 31.64
C VAL A 2 -8.02 -34.68 30.62
N THR A 3 -8.00 -35.10 29.36
CA THR A 3 -7.52 -34.27 28.25
C THR A 3 -8.62 -33.30 27.85
N VAL A 4 -8.48 -32.03 28.22
CA VAL A 4 -9.32 -30.96 27.69
C VAL A 4 -8.78 -30.64 26.29
N PRO A 5 -9.60 -30.69 25.22
CA PRO A 5 -9.17 -30.23 23.91
C PRO A 5 -8.92 -28.72 23.99
N LEU A 6 -7.78 -28.25 23.51
CA LEU A 6 -7.58 -26.83 23.23
C LEU A 6 -8.49 -26.48 22.05
N GLU A 7 -9.68 -25.96 22.32
CA GLU A 7 -10.45 -25.24 21.31
C GLU A 7 -9.71 -23.93 21.02
N LEU A 8 -8.86 -23.95 19.99
CA LEU A 8 -8.32 -22.73 19.39
C LEU A 8 -9.52 -21.98 18.82
N ASN A 9 -9.99 -20.99 19.58
CA ASN A 9 -10.97 -20.02 19.14
C ASN A 9 -10.34 -19.19 18.03
N THR A 10 -10.37 -19.70 16.80
CA THR A 10 -10.13 -18.91 15.60
C THR A 10 -11.29 -17.94 15.47
N SER A 11 -11.25 -16.86 16.25
CA SER A 11 -11.87 -15.61 15.83
C SER A 11 -11.49 -15.42 14.38
N GLU A 12 -12.46 -15.38 13.47
CA GLU A 12 -12.25 -15.12 12.05
C GLU A 12 -11.24 -13.97 11.93
N ILE A 13 -10.01 -14.28 11.52
CA ILE A 13 -9.01 -13.26 11.26
C ILE A 13 -9.62 -12.44 10.12
N ARG A 14 -10.09 -11.22 10.41
CA ARG A 14 -10.58 -10.28 9.41
C ARG A 14 -9.37 -9.84 8.59
N ALA A 15 -8.97 -10.68 7.64
CA ALA A 15 -7.97 -10.35 6.66
C ALA A 15 -8.56 -9.38 5.63
N GLU A 16 -7.72 -8.51 5.09
CA GLU A 16 -8.10 -7.68 3.95
C GLU A 16 -8.55 -8.55 2.79
N ARG A 17 -9.59 -8.10 2.09
CA ARG A 17 -10.02 -8.77 0.87
C ARG A 17 -9.04 -8.40 -0.24
N ARG A 18 -8.54 -9.42 -0.93
CA ARG A 18 -7.63 -9.28 -2.08
C ARG A 18 -8.19 -10.02 -3.28
N VAL A 19 -8.08 -9.39 -4.44
CA VAL A 19 -8.45 -9.97 -5.73
C VAL A 19 -7.27 -9.81 -6.68
N THR A 20 -6.86 -10.91 -7.32
CA THR A 20 -5.71 -10.92 -8.23
C THR A 20 -6.15 -11.31 -9.63
N PHE A 21 -5.74 -10.53 -10.61
CA PHE A 21 -5.88 -10.79 -12.04
C PHE A 21 -4.52 -11.08 -12.64
N TYR A 22 -4.47 -12.01 -13.58
CA TYR A 22 -3.24 -12.42 -14.28
C TYR A 22 -3.35 -12.12 -15.78
N HIS A 23 -2.19 -12.05 -16.43
CA HIS A 23 -2.05 -11.86 -17.87
C HIS A 23 -2.63 -10.53 -18.39
N LEU A 24 -2.60 -9.48 -17.58
CA LEU A 24 -2.98 -8.12 -17.98
C LEU A 24 -1.77 -7.35 -18.53
N ASN A 25 -1.85 -6.83 -19.75
CA ASN A 25 -0.83 -5.91 -20.24
C ASN A 25 -0.96 -4.52 -19.59
N TRP A 26 0.06 -3.68 -19.79
CA TRP A 26 0.10 -2.32 -19.24
C TRP A 26 -1.12 -1.47 -19.59
N LEU A 27 -1.56 -1.53 -20.85
CA LEU A 27 -2.71 -0.77 -21.32
C LEU A 27 -4.00 -1.18 -20.60
N SER A 28 -4.22 -2.48 -20.40
CA SER A 28 -5.37 -2.98 -19.63
C SER A 28 -5.34 -2.52 -18.18
N TYR A 29 -4.16 -2.53 -17.55
CA TYR A 29 -3.99 -1.96 -16.21
C TYR A 29 -4.38 -0.48 -16.16
N GLN A 30 -3.89 0.34 -17.10
CA GLN A 30 -4.23 1.77 -17.15
C GLN A 30 -5.73 2.01 -17.35
N GLN A 31 -6.39 1.22 -18.19
CA GLN A 31 -7.84 1.29 -18.39
C GLN A 31 -8.61 0.97 -17.11
N ILE A 32 -8.19 -0.06 -16.36
CA ILE A 32 -8.79 -0.41 -15.08
C ILE A 32 -8.58 0.71 -14.05
N LEU A 33 -7.35 1.24 -13.96
CA LEU A 33 -7.02 2.35 -13.06
C LEU A 33 -7.90 3.57 -13.34
N GLN A 34 -8.04 3.95 -14.62
CA GLN A 34 -8.89 5.07 -15.03
C GLN A 34 -10.37 4.81 -14.73
N ALA A 35 -10.85 3.58 -14.93
CA ALA A 35 -12.25 3.23 -14.69
C ALA A 35 -12.63 3.27 -13.21
N LEU A 36 -11.70 2.95 -12.31
CA LEU A 36 -11.94 2.97 -10.86
C LEU A 36 -11.92 4.38 -10.29
N GLY A 37 -11.15 5.29 -10.88
CA GLY A 37 -11.09 6.70 -10.50
C GLY A 37 -10.55 6.95 -9.09
N GLU A 38 -10.51 8.23 -8.69
CA GLU A 38 -9.88 8.67 -7.42
C GLU A 38 -10.73 8.40 -6.15
N ASN A 39 -12.01 8.04 -6.31
CA ASN A 39 -12.92 7.81 -5.18
C ASN A 39 -12.98 6.36 -4.71
N ASN A 40 -12.12 5.49 -5.23
CA ASN A 40 -12.10 4.10 -4.82
C ASN A 40 -11.25 3.94 -3.55
N ARG A 41 -11.79 3.20 -2.57
CA ARG A 41 -11.03 2.78 -1.38
C ARG A 41 -10.10 1.59 -1.67
N ALA A 42 -10.12 1.06 -2.89
CA ALA A 42 -9.27 -0.05 -3.28
C ALA A 42 -7.88 0.44 -3.70
N HIS A 43 -6.83 -0.24 -3.23
CA HIS A 43 -5.46 -0.01 -3.65
C HIS A 43 -5.08 -0.98 -4.76
N LEU A 44 -4.42 -0.46 -5.79
CA LEU A 44 -3.99 -1.25 -6.95
C LEU A 44 -2.48 -1.44 -6.98
N PHE A 45 -2.07 -2.69 -7.19
CA PHE A 45 -0.68 -3.09 -7.36
C PHE A 45 -0.52 -3.90 -8.64
N TYR A 46 0.21 -3.35 -9.61
CA TYR A 46 0.52 -3.98 -10.87
C TYR A 46 2.02 -4.32 -10.98
N ASP A 47 2.33 -5.58 -11.26
CA ASP A 47 3.68 -6.05 -11.61
C ASP A 47 3.62 -7.00 -12.80
N ARG A 48 4.09 -6.55 -13.97
CA ARG A 48 4.41 -7.37 -15.15
C ARG A 48 3.38 -8.46 -15.45
N GLY A 49 2.13 -8.06 -15.72
CA GLY A 49 1.06 -9.03 -16.02
C GLY A 49 0.10 -9.30 -14.88
N THR A 50 0.47 -8.97 -13.64
CA THR A 50 -0.31 -9.30 -12.44
C THR A 50 -0.86 -8.03 -11.82
N LEU A 51 -2.18 -7.94 -11.66
CA LEU A 51 -2.86 -6.87 -10.94
C LEU A 51 -3.47 -7.43 -9.66
N GLU A 52 -3.03 -6.93 -8.52
CA GLU A 52 -3.66 -7.15 -7.23
C GLU A 52 -4.48 -5.91 -6.84
N ILE A 53 -5.70 -6.14 -6.37
CA ILE A 53 -6.60 -5.13 -5.84
C ILE A 53 -6.89 -5.49 -4.39
N THR A 54 -6.57 -4.58 -3.47
CA THR A 54 -6.80 -4.76 -2.03
C THR A 54 -7.78 -3.72 -1.52
N MET A 55 -8.61 -4.09 -0.54
CA MET A 55 -9.44 -3.14 0.20
C MET A 55 -8.94 -3.09 1.65
N PRO A 56 -8.23 -2.02 2.04
CA PRO A 56 -7.72 -1.88 3.40
C PRO A 56 -8.87 -1.80 4.41
N LEU A 57 -8.65 -2.40 5.57
CA LEU A 57 -9.56 -2.31 6.71
C LEU A 57 -9.24 -1.06 7.54
N GLU A 58 -10.16 -0.65 8.42
CA GLU A 58 -9.93 0.49 9.34
C GLU A 58 -8.64 0.33 10.17
N GLU A 59 -8.34 -0.90 10.60
CA GLU A 59 -7.12 -1.20 11.34
C GLU A 59 -5.85 -0.89 10.54
N HIS A 60 -5.89 -1.02 9.21
CA HIS A 60 -4.77 -0.68 8.32
C HIS A 60 -4.47 0.81 8.35
N GLU A 61 -5.50 1.67 8.39
CA GLU A 61 -5.32 3.12 8.52
C GLU A 61 -4.68 3.49 9.87
N PHE A 62 -5.05 2.80 10.96
CA PHE A 62 -4.41 3.03 12.27
C PHE A 62 -2.91 2.73 12.21
N TYR A 63 -2.52 1.57 11.67
CA TYR A 63 -1.10 1.22 11.57
C TYR A 63 -0.34 2.12 10.59
N ARG A 64 -0.96 2.51 9.48
CA ARG A 64 -0.42 3.48 8.53
C ARG A 64 -0.05 4.79 9.22
N GLU A 65 -0.95 5.35 10.03
CA GLU A 65 -0.71 6.58 10.78
C GLU A 65 0.36 6.41 11.85
N LEU A 66 0.32 5.31 12.61
CA LEU A 66 1.31 5.02 13.64
C LEU A 66 2.73 4.91 13.06
N ILE A 67 2.89 4.16 11.97
CA ILE A 67 4.18 4.00 11.28
C ILE A 67 4.61 5.34 10.66
N GLY A 68 3.67 6.07 10.05
CA GLY A 68 3.93 7.39 9.49
C GLY A 68 4.44 8.39 10.53
N LEU A 69 3.83 8.41 11.73
CA LEU A 69 4.27 9.23 12.85
C LEU A 69 5.67 8.84 13.31
N PHE A 70 5.93 7.54 13.49
CA PHE A 70 7.25 7.04 13.87
C PHE A 70 8.35 7.50 12.90
N ILE A 71 8.13 7.34 11.60
CA ILE A 71 9.09 7.76 10.57
C ILE A 71 9.36 9.27 10.66
N ARG A 72 8.33 10.09 10.83
CA ARG A 72 8.48 11.55 10.92
C ARG A 72 9.30 11.95 12.15
N ILE A 73 9.00 11.37 13.31
CA ILE A 73 9.76 11.63 14.55
C ILE A 73 11.22 11.23 14.34
N LEU A 74 11.47 10.02 13.84
CA LEU A 74 12.83 9.53 13.62
C LEU A 74 13.65 10.44 12.70
N VAL A 75 13.08 10.89 11.58
CA VAL A 75 13.76 11.80 10.65
C VAL A 75 14.12 13.12 11.34
N VAL A 76 13.19 13.68 12.13
CA VAL A 76 13.42 14.95 12.85
C VAL A 76 14.52 14.78 13.89
N GLU A 77 14.49 13.71 14.68
CA GLU A 77 15.51 13.42 15.70
C GLU A 77 16.90 13.21 15.10
N LEU A 78 16.97 12.67 13.88
CA LEU A 78 18.22 12.51 13.14
C LEU A 78 18.69 13.80 12.42
N GLY A 79 17.95 14.91 12.54
CA GLY A 79 18.26 16.18 11.87
C GLY A 79 18.16 16.11 10.34
N LEU A 80 17.39 15.15 9.82
CA LEU A 80 17.19 14.95 8.38
C LEU A 80 15.97 15.72 7.88
N LYS A 81 15.86 15.83 6.54
CA LYS A 81 14.69 16.41 5.87
C LYS A 81 13.83 15.31 5.25
N ILE A 82 12.52 15.53 5.16
CA ILE A 82 11.57 14.61 4.54
C ILE A 82 10.58 15.36 3.65
N LYS A 83 10.27 14.76 2.50
CA LYS A 83 9.10 15.12 1.68
C LYS A 83 8.17 13.91 1.62
N SER A 84 6.93 14.09 2.06
CA SER A 84 5.88 13.08 1.92
C SER A 84 5.23 13.20 0.55
N MET A 85 4.98 12.06 -0.09
CA MET A 85 4.21 11.94 -1.33
C MET A 85 2.82 11.33 -1.05
N GLY A 86 2.51 10.98 0.21
CA GLY A 86 1.24 10.35 0.57
C GLY A 86 0.96 9.08 -0.23
N SER A 87 -0.28 8.92 -0.68
CA SER A 87 -0.74 7.79 -1.51
C SER A 87 -0.64 8.06 -3.01
N THR A 88 0.38 8.80 -3.45
CA THR A 88 0.55 9.07 -4.88
C THR A 88 0.79 7.76 -5.62
N THR A 89 -0.08 7.41 -6.58
CA THR A 89 0.11 6.27 -7.48
C THR A 89 1.42 6.43 -8.26
N LEU A 90 2.30 5.44 -8.11
CA LEU A 90 3.57 5.36 -8.82
C LEU A 90 3.39 4.48 -10.05
N ALA A 91 3.26 5.09 -11.23
CA ALA A 91 3.14 4.38 -12.50
C ALA A 91 4.45 4.49 -13.31
N ARG A 92 5.02 3.33 -13.67
CA ARG A 92 6.25 3.20 -14.46
C ARG A 92 6.03 2.18 -15.58
N GLU A 93 5.62 2.70 -16.74
CA GLU A 93 5.39 1.90 -17.96
C GLU A 93 6.64 1.17 -18.43
N ASP A 94 7.80 1.84 -18.37
CA ASP A 94 9.09 1.27 -18.75
C ASP A 94 9.51 0.06 -17.89
N LEU A 95 8.91 -0.08 -16.71
CA LEU A 95 9.11 -1.20 -15.80
C LEU A 95 7.91 -2.16 -15.74
N GLU A 96 6.83 -1.85 -16.47
CA GLU A 96 5.52 -2.50 -16.35
C GLU A 96 5.07 -2.64 -14.89
N ARG A 97 5.17 -1.54 -14.12
CA ARG A 97 4.83 -1.51 -12.70
C ARG A 97 3.98 -0.32 -12.32
N GLY A 98 2.97 -0.58 -11.48
CA GLY A 98 2.09 0.40 -10.89
C GLY A 98 1.91 0.07 -9.41
N ALA A 99 2.04 1.04 -8.51
CA ALA A 99 1.80 0.79 -7.10
C ALA A 99 1.21 2.01 -6.39
N GLU A 100 0.29 1.73 -5.47
CA GLU A 100 -0.31 2.73 -4.60
C GLU A 100 0.18 2.49 -3.17
N PRO A 101 1.24 3.20 -2.73
CA PRO A 101 1.72 3.06 -1.37
C PRO A 101 0.72 3.67 -0.38
N ASP A 102 0.63 3.09 0.81
CA ASP A 102 -0.10 3.74 1.90
C ASP A 102 0.53 5.09 2.25
N ASN A 103 1.86 5.11 2.40
CA ASN A 103 2.64 6.33 2.57
C ASN A 103 3.98 6.22 1.84
N ALA A 104 4.39 7.28 1.15
CA ALA A 104 5.69 7.35 0.48
C ALA A 104 6.49 8.60 0.91
N TYR A 105 7.81 8.43 1.07
CA TYR A 105 8.70 9.47 1.58
C TYR A 105 10.01 9.56 0.80
N TYR A 106 10.46 10.78 0.54
CA TYR A 106 11.84 11.07 0.18
C TYR A 106 12.58 11.63 1.39
N ILE A 107 13.64 10.95 1.84
CA ILE A 107 14.49 11.39 2.96
C ILE A 107 15.87 11.78 2.41
N GLN A 108 16.70 10.80 2.03
CA GLN A 108 18.04 11.07 1.48
C GLN A 108 18.01 11.96 0.22
N ASN A 109 17.05 11.70 -0.67
CA ASN A 109 16.90 12.43 -1.92
C ASN A 109 15.88 13.58 -1.82
N GLN A 110 15.47 13.98 -0.60
CA GLN A 110 14.46 15.03 -0.40
C GLN A 110 14.79 16.31 -1.19
N ALA A 111 16.07 16.71 -1.21
CA ALA A 111 16.51 17.91 -1.91
C ALA A 111 16.31 17.87 -3.43
N LYS A 112 16.32 16.68 -4.04
CA LYS A 112 16.16 16.50 -5.50
C LYS A 112 14.70 16.56 -5.96
N VAL A 113 13.77 16.51 -5.01
CA VAL A 113 12.33 16.49 -5.26
C VAL A 113 11.63 17.69 -4.63
N LEU A 114 12.39 18.67 -4.14
CA LEU A 114 11.86 20.01 -3.87
C LEU A 114 11.41 20.60 -5.21
N GLY A 115 10.17 21.10 -5.24
CA GLY A 115 9.63 21.77 -6.43
C GLY A 115 10.40 23.03 -6.75
#